data_AF-A0A6J0U6X6-F1
#
_entry.id   AF-A0A6J0U6X6-F1
#
_cell.length_a   1.000
_cell.length_b   1.000
_cell.length_c   1.000
_cell.angle_alpha   90.00
_cell.angle_beta   90.00
_cell.angle_gamma   90.00
#
_symmetry.space_group_name_H-M   'P 1'
#
loop_
_entity.id
_entity.type
_entity.pdbx_description
1 polymer ?
#
loop_
_entity_poly.entity_id
_entity_poly.type
_entity_poly.pdbx_seq_one_letter_code
_entity_poly.pdbx_strand_id
1 'polypeptide(L)'
;MEPRWARFVPLLYILFSSVQSCEIPNGKVKPINSLNTELLQLAGDVSQEPSPSLYLGLRLSDEHSLEKEKQYLQRLKEAFQPNISRTSAAVHYQEQPGTGLLALYLLALRAACHSMETPEGNWLITQLKLHLHKEKERIGHRGDGDPITNYYQYSLGILALCVHKKKIDEHVIHKLSHAEEHGRFQHNGDVSVDTEAMAGLAFVCLQEAPFYTPELKGKLDRSLQRVKEKILQAQTSEGAFGNIYSSPLAVQFLIAARMRQKKPECPVAMAALFRSLEQGDFRNSLIKSQLLPVLYGKSYLDITRQECRAERGGPEESLVLAAPTSASRKTNLGEKRIGVQLVVKRPPRRLPLYKHILSVPTGSSLLEVLEAAKGQSHVPFMFETQSTLSGPMLTSVMGVKAQEGERKYWKIIRAPNFILDEGIADYIPKHKETIILRFMPW
;
A
#
# COMPACT_ATOMS: atom_id res chain seq x y z
N MET A 1 -77.22 -20.86 8.74
CA MET A 1 -76.57 -20.43 7.48
C MET A 1 -75.51 -19.39 7.86
N GLU A 2 -74.26 -19.83 8.02
CA GLU A 2 -73.12 -18.96 8.36
C GLU A 2 -72.39 -18.51 7.08
N PRO A 3 -71.86 -17.28 7.00
CA PRO A 3 -71.00 -16.88 5.90
C PRO A 3 -69.54 -17.22 6.20
N ARG A 4 -68.94 -18.04 5.33
CA ARG A 4 -67.50 -18.33 5.31
C ARG A 4 -66.73 -17.10 4.84
N TRP A 5 -65.97 -16.47 5.73
CA TRP A 5 -64.97 -15.47 5.36
C TRP A 5 -63.67 -16.17 4.95
N ALA A 6 -63.38 -16.19 3.65
CA ALA A 6 -62.08 -16.61 3.13
C ALA A 6 -61.04 -15.52 3.44
N ARG A 7 -60.12 -15.81 4.37
CA ARG A 7 -58.93 -14.98 4.62
C ARG A 7 -57.93 -15.20 3.49
N PHE A 8 -57.76 -14.19 2.63
CA PHE A 8 -56.61 -14.10 1.75
C PHE A 8 -55.39 -13.68 2.58
N VAL A 9 -54.42 -14.58 2.72
CA VAL A 9 -53.08 -14.27 3.24
C VAL A 9 -52.19 -13.98 2.04
N PRO A 10 -51.61 -12.78 1.88
CA PRO A 10 -50.64 -12.54 0.83
C PRO A 10 -49.31 -13.19 1.22
N LEU A 11 -48.90 -14.21 0.48
CA LEU A 11 -47.54 -14.73 0.52
C LEU A 11 -46.59 -13.64 -0.01
N LEU A 12 -45.90 -12.96 0.91
CA LEU A 12 -44.82 -12.05 0.59
C LEU A 12 -43.62 -12.90 0.15
N TYR A 13 -43.45 -13.08 -1.16
CA TYR A 13 -42.21 -13.61 -1.71
C TYR A 13 -41.11 -12.56 -1.49
N ILE A 14 -40.36 -12.68 -0.40
CA ILE A 14 -39.11 -11.96 -0.20
C ILE A 14 -38.10 -12.59 -1.17
N LEU A 15 -37.96 -11.99 -2.34
CA LEU A 15 -36.78 -12.19 -3.18
C LEU A 15 -35.59 -11.64 -2.39
N PHE A 16 -34.86 -12.53 -1.73
CA PHE A 16 -33.51 -12.24 -1.26
C PHE A 16 -32.63 -12.06 -2.50
N SER A 17 -32.55 -10.82 -3.00
CA SER A 17 -31.43 -10.42 -3.83
C SER A 17 -30.17 -10.53 -2.96
N SER A 18 -29.38 -11.58 -3.17
CA SER A 18 -28.06 -11.71 -2.55
C SER A 18 -27.25 -10.48 -2.93
N VAL A 19 -26.91 -9.66 -1.92
CA VAL A 19 -25.96 -8.57 -2.09
C VAL A 19 -24.61 -9.23 -2.31
N GLN A 20 -24.15 -9.34 -3.56
CA GLN A 20 -22.81 -9.82 -3.86
C GLN A 20 -21.81 -8.85 -3.24
N SER A 21 -21.24 -9.26 -2.11
CA SER A 21 -20.22 -8.49 -1.40
C SER A 21 -18.92 -8.49 -2.23
N CYS A 22 -17.80 -7.97 -1.70
CA CYS A 22 -16.47 -8.20 -2.31
C CYS A 22 -16.05 -9.67 -2.18
N GLU A 23 -16.86 -10.57 -2.73
CA GLU A 23 -16.67 -12.01 -2.70
C GLU A 23 -15.65 -12.44 -3.74
N ILE A 24 -14.90 -13.47 -3.38
CA ILE A 24 -13.89 -14.09 -4.22
C ILE A 24 -14.62 -14.90 -5.30
N PRO A 25 -14.38 -14.65 -6.60
CA PRO A 25 -14.98 -15.44 -7.67
C PRO A 25 -14.56 -16.92 -7.56
N ASN A 26 -15.52 -17.82 -7.84
CA ASN A 26 -15.28 -19.27 -7.84
C ASN A 26 -14.10 -19.65 -8.76
N GLY A 27 -13.27 -20.61 -8.32
CA GLY A 27 -12.16 -21.16 -9.11
C GLY A 27 -10.85 -20.35 -9.07
N LYS A 28 -10.75 -19.31 -8.23
CA LYS A 28 -9.55 -18.46 -8.11
C LYS A 28 -8.52 -18.91 -7.08
N VAL A 29 -8.66 -20.10 -6.50
CA VAL A 29 -7.74 -20.62 -5.45
C VAL A 29 -6.30 -20.72 -5.95
N LYS A 30 -6.06 -21.25 -7.16
CA LYS A 30 -4.69 -21.47 -7.68
C LYS A 30 -3.86 -20.17 -7.80
N PRO A 31 -4.35 -19.08 -8.43
CA PRO A 31 -3.63 -17.80 -8.46
C PRO A 31 -3.32 -17.23 -7.06
N ILE A 32 -4.25 -17.38 -6.10
CA ILE A 32 -4.08 -16.89 -4.72
C ILE A 32 -2.96 -17.64 -4.02
N ASN A 33 -2.97 -18.98 -4.09
CA ASN A 33 -1.95 -19.83 -3.47
C ASN A 33 -0.58 -19.61 -4.10
N SER A 34 -0.53 -19.34 -5.42
CA SER A 34 0.70 -18.97 -6.12
C SER A 34 1.28 -17.66 -5.59
N LEU A 35 0.45 -16.63 -5.41
CA LEU A 35 0.86 -15.34 -4.85
C LEU A 35 1.35 -15.50 -3.40
N ASN A 36 0.62 -16.27 -2.59
CA ASN A 36 1.00 -16.50 -1.20
C ASN A 36 2.35 -17.24 -1.10
N THR A 37 2.53 -18.29 -1.91
CA THR A 37 3.81 -19.03 -2.00
C THR A 37 4.96 -18.12 -2.42
N GLU A 38 4.74 -17.22 -3.39
CA GLU A 38 5.74 -16.26 -3.82
C GLU A 38 6.14 -15.30 -2.68
N LEU A 39 5.17 -14.74 -1.96
CA LEU A 39 5.43 -13.84 -0.84
C LEU A 39 6.11 -14.56 0.34
N LEU A 40 5.78 -15.83 0.56
CA LEU A 40 6.42 -16.66 1.56
C LEU A 40 7.87 -17.00 1.20
N GLN A 41 8.17 -17.20 -0.09
CA GLN A 41 9.55 -17.34 -0.59
C GLN A 41 10.34 -16.04 -0.39
N LEU A 42 9.75 -14.88 -0.71
CA LEU A 42 10.35 -13.57 -0.47
C LEU A 42 10.64 -13.33 1.02
N ALA A 43 9.76 -13.77 1.92
CA ALA A 43 10.00 -13.70 3.36
C ALA A 43 11.19 -14.58 3.79
N GLY A 44 11.45 -15.68 3.09
CA GLY A 44 12.60 -16.56 3.31
C GLY A 44 13.94 -16.00 2.81
N ASP A 45 13.94 -14.99 1.94
CA ASP A 45 15.16 -14.39 1.43
C ASP A 45 15.81 -13.47 2.48
N VAL A 46 16.93 -13.93 3.03
CA VAL A 46 17.70 -13.21 4.05
C VAL A 46 18.49 -12.03 3.49
N SER A 47 18.67 -11.96 2.17
CA SER A 47 19.40 -10.85 1.51
C SER A 47 18.57 -9.57 1.40
N GLN A 48 17.24 -9.70 1.45
CA GLN A 48 16.32 -8.56 1.37
C GLN A 48 16.12 -7.91 2.74
N GLU A 49 15.91 -6.59 2.78
CA GLU A 49 15.48 -5.91 4.00
C GLU A 49 14.05 -6.34 4.38
N PRO A 50 13.76 -6.57 5.68
CA PRO A 50 12.46 -7.03 6.09
C PRO A 50 11.41 -5.90 5.99
N SER A 51 10.28 -6.21 5.34
CA SER A 51 9.15 -5.30 5.11
C SER A 51 7.98 -5.65 6.04
N PRO A 52 7.52 -4.73 6.91
CA PRO A 52 6.37 -5.02 7.76
C PRO A 52 5.07 -5.25 6.97
N SER A 53 4.93 -4.65 5.77
CA SER A 53 3.77 -4.88 4.91
C SER A 53 3.71 -6.31 4.38
N LEU A 54 4.86 -6.91 4.05
CA LEU A 54 4.94 -8.30 3.63
C LEU A 54 4.41 -9.23 4.73
N TYR A 55 4.88 -9.03 5.96
CA TYR A 55 4.41 -9.79 7.12
C TYR A 55 2.90 -9.61 7.36
N LEU A 56 2.41 -8.37 7.25
CA LEU A 56 0.99 -8.05 7.39
C LEU A 56 0.14 -8.77 6.34
N GLY A 57 0.59 -8.79 5.08
CA GLY A 57 -0.07 -9.53 4.01
C GLY A 57 -0.15 -11.03 4.30
N LEU A 58 0.96 -11.64 4.70
CA LEU A 58 1.01 -13.08 5.04
C LEU A 58 0.09 -13.42 6.23
N ARG A 59 0.12 -12.64 7.32
CA ARG A 59 -0.74 -12.86 8.49
C ARG A 59 -2.22 -12.62 8.25
N LEU A 60 -2.56 -11.87 7.20
CA LEU A 60 -3.94 -11.65 6.77
C LEU A 60 -4.36 -12.61 5.64
N SER A 61 -3.50 -13.51 5.18
CA SER A 61 -3.93 -14.64 4.36
C SER A 61 -4.69 -15.69 5.19
N ASP A 62 -5.29 -16.69 4.55
CA ASP A 62 -5.81 -17.87 5.26
C ASP A 62 -4.78 -19.02 5.31
N GLU A 63 -3.78 -19.01 4.43
CA GLU A 63 -2.76 -20.06 4.37
C GLU A 63 -1.45 -19.57 5.00
N HIS A 64 -1.06 -20.17 6.12
CA HIS A 64 0.05 -19.70 6.93
C HIS A 64 1.24 -20.66 6.95
N SER A 65 2.40 -20.09 7.28
CA SER A 65 3.58 -20.85 7.68
C SER A 65 4.15 -20.21 8.94
N LEU A 66 3.62 -20.63 10.10
CA LEU A 66 3.92 -20.03 11.40
C LEU A 66 5.42 -20.00 11.72
N GLU A 67 6.17 -21.03 11.32
CA GLU A 67 7.61 -21.08 11.52
C GLU A 67 8.34 -19.94 10.78
N LYS A 68 8.12 -19.83 9.46
CA LYS A 68 8.74 -18.78 8.64
C LYS A 68 8.24 -17.39 9.04
N GLU A 69 6.96 -17.24 9.36
CA GLU A 69 6.40 -15.98 9.86
C GLU A 69 7.08 -15.57 11.17
N LYS A 70 7.28 -16.50 12.12
CA LYS A 70 7.99 -16.23 13.37
C LYS A 70 9.44 -15.80 13.13
N GLN A 71 10.15 -16.46 12.20
CA GLN A 71 11.51 -16.08 11.80
C GLN A 71 11.53 -14.68 11.16
N TYR A 72 10.57 -14.38 10.29
CA TYR A 72 10.47 -13.07 9.65
C TYR A 72 10.13 -11.95 10.63
N LEU A 73 9.24 -12.21 11.59
CA LEU A 73 8.93 -11.27 12.67
C LEU A 73 10.16 -10.96 13.52
N GLN A 74 11.02 -11.93 13.76
CA GLN A 74 12.27 -11.73 14.49
C GLN A 74 13.20 -10.78 13.73
N ARG A 75 13.35 -10.95 12.41
CA ARG A 75 14.09 -10.01 11.54
C ARG A 75 13.50 -8.60 11.58
N LEU A 76 12.18 -8.48 11.58
CA LEU A 76 11.51 -7.18 11.74
C LEU A 76 11.85 -6.54 13.10
N LYS A 77 11.83 -7.31 14.19
CA LYS A 77 12.22 -6.79 15.52
C LYS A 77 13.66 -6.30 15.54
N GLU A 78 14.58 -7.04 14.95
CA GLU A 78 15.99 -6.66 14.85
C GLU A 78 16.22 -5.39 14.01
N ALA A 79 15.39 -5.18 12.98
CA ALA A 79 15.48 -3.98 12.13
C ALA A 79 14.84 -2.73 12.77
N PHE A 80 13.77 -2.90 13.54
CA PHE A 80 12.93 -1.78 14.01
C PHE A 80 12.99 -1.47 15.50
N GLN A 81 13.42 -2.41 16.34
CA GLN A 81 13.51 -2.20 17.78
C GLN A 81 14.95 -1.84 18.20
N PRO A 82 15.13 -0.85 19.09
CA PRO A 82 16.45 -0.53 19.60
C PRO A 82 17.00 -1.71 20.41
N ASN A 83 18.26 -2.08 20.16
CA ASN A 83 18.98 -3.04 20.99
C ASN A 83 19.31 -2.41 22.36
N ILE A 84 18.40 -2.53 23.32
CA ILE A 84 18.56 -1.97 24.69
C ILE A 84 19.80 -2.55 25.40
N SER A 85 20.31 -3.71 24.97
CA SER A 85 21.50 -4.36 25.53
C SER A 85 22.84 -3.91 24.94
N ARG A 86 22.87 -3.05 23.92
CA ARG A 86 24.13 -2.49 23.38
C ARG A 86 24.55 -1.22 24.13
N THR A 87 24.93 -1.39 25.40
CA THR A 87 25.89 -0.50 26.03
C THR A 87 27.24 -0.69 25.31
N SER A 88 27.79 0.40 24.76
CA SER A 88 29.14 0.48 24.15
C SER A 88 29.39 -0.34 22.88
N ALA A 89 29.22 0.28 21.70
CA ALA A 89 30.18 0.29 20.58
C ALA A 89 29.51 0.91 19.35
N ALA A 90 30.10 2.00 18.84
CA ALA A 90 29.80 2.70 17.59
C ALA A 90 28.30 2.95 17.31
N VAL A 91 27.88 4.20 17.55
CA VAL A 91 26.63 4.76 17.04
C VAL A 91 26.70 4.76 15.51
N HIS A 92 26.37 3.63 14.89
CA HIS A 92 25.78 3.68 13.57
C HIS A 92 24.47 4.43 13.76
N TYR A 93 24.37 5.63 13.21
CA TYR A 93 23.12 6.38 13.08
C TYR A 93 22.16 5.52 12.23
N GLN A 94 21.49 4.55 12.84
CA GLN A 94 20.24 4.03 12.28
C GLN A 94 19.25 5.19 12.42
N GLU A 95 19.02 5.90 11.31
CA GLU A 95 17.94 6.87 11.22
C GLU A 95 16.66 6.20 11.71
N GLN A 96 15.98 6.82 12.68
CA GLN A 96 14.75 6.26 13.21
C GLN A 96 13.72 6.13 12.09
N PRO A 97 12.92 5.03 12.07
CA PRO A 97 11.94 4.82 11.02
C PRO A 97 10.93 5.98 10.99
N GLY A 98 10.68 6.54 9.80
CA GLY A 98 9.68 7.58 9.62
C GLY A 98 8.25 7.12 9.97
N THR A 99 7.31 8.08 10.04
CA THR A 99 5.90 7.86 10.44
C THR A 99 5.28 6.62 9.82
N GLY A 100 5.33 6.46 8.50
CA GLY A 100 4.69 5.35 7.80
C GLY A 100 5.32 3.99 8.07
N LEU A 101 6.66 3.93 8.14
CA LEU A 101 7.36 2.66 8.35
C LEU A 101 7.17 2.15 9.78
N LEU A 102 7.24 3.05 10.77
CA LEU A 102 6.91 2.73 12.15
C LEU A 102 5.44 2.27 12.27
N ALA A 103 4.52 2.97 11.61
CA ALA A 103 3.11 2.59 11.62
C ALA A 103 2.87 1.18 11.04
N LEU A 104 3.45 0.85 9.89
CA LEU A 104 3.39 -0.51 9.32
C LEU A 104 3.99 -1.56 10.25
N TYR A 105 5.11 -1.23 10.91
CA TYR A 105 5.71 -2.11 11.90
C TYR A 105 4.76 -2.39 13.08
N LEU A 106 4.04 -1.37 13.56
CA LEU A 106 3.02 -1.58 14.59
C LEU A 106 1.85 -2.43 14.10
N LEU A 107 1.41 -2.28 12.84
CA LEU A 107 0.39 -3.17 12.26
C LEU A 107 0.89 -4.63 12.22
N ALA A 108 2.14 -4.85 11.82
CA ALA A 108 2.77 -6.17 11.82
C ALA A 108 2.82 -6.77 13.24
N LEU A 109 3.22 -5.98 14.26
CA LEU A 109 3.19 -6.41 15.66
C LEU A 109 1.78 -6.77 16.12
N ARG A 110 0.75 -6.03 15.69
CA ARG A 110 -0.64 -6.35 16.01
C ARG A 110 -1.07 -7.67 15.37
N ALA A 111 -0.71 -7.90 14.12
CA ALA A 111 -0.97 -9.15 13.38
C ALA A 111 -0.21 -10.36 13.95
N ALA A 112 0.92 -10.10 14.61
CA ALA A 112 1.72 -11.08 15.34
C ALA A 112 1.23 -11.33 16.78
N CYS A 113 0.14 -10.67 17.21
CA CYS A 113 -0.34 -10.74 18.59
C CYS A 113 0.71 -10.34 19.64
N HIS A 114 1.62 -9.43 19.27
CA HIS A 114 2.62 -8.92 20.19
C HIS A 114 1.99 -7.96 21.20
N SER A 115 2.30 -8.13 22.49
CA SER A 115 1.82 -7.23 23.54
C SER A 115 2.51 -5.88 23.44
N MET A 116 1.72 -4.81 23.48
CA MET A 116 2.23 -3.43 23.53
C MET A 116 2.33 -2.89 24.96
N GLU A 117 2.02 -3.70 25.98
CA GLU A 117 2.10 -3.32 27.40
C GLU A 117 3.50 -3.54 28.01
N THR A 118 4.53 -3.72 27.18
CA THR A 118 5.93 -3.78 27.61
C THR A 118 6.58 -2.39 27.51
N PRO A 119 7.74 -2.14 28.17
CA PRO A 119 8.48 -0.90 28.00
C PRO A 119 8.82 -0.58 26.54
N GLU A 120 9.21 -1.59 25.76
CA GLU A 120 9.54 -1.47 24.34
C GLU A 120 8.31 -1.12 23.50
N GLY A 121 7.18 -1.81 23.76
CA GLY A 121 5.90 -1.52 23.12
C GLY A 121 5.42 -0.10 23.41
N ASN A 122 5.51 0.33 24.67
CA ASN A 122 5.14 1.69 25.09
C ASN A 122 6.03 2.75 24.44
N TRP A 123 7.33 2.48 24.30
CA TRP A 123 8.24 3.37 23.58
C TRP A 123 7.84 3.54 22.11
N LEU A 124 7.56 2.43 21.40
CA LEU A 124 7.12 2.45 20.01
C LEU A 124 5.81 3.26 19.81
N ILE A 125 4.82 3.06 20.68
CA ILE A 125 3.56 3.83 20.68
C ILE A 125 3.84 5.31 20.91
N THR A 126 4.73 5.64 21.85
CA THR A 126 5.09 7.02 22.17
C THR A 126 5.79 7.71 21.00
N GLN A 127 6.71 7.02 20.32
CA GLN A 127 7.37 7.54 19.12
C GLN A 127 6.36 7.83 18.00
N LEU A 128 5.43 6.92 17.72
CA LEU A 128 4.45 7.16 16.67
C LEU A 128 3.51 8.32 17.02
N LYS A 129 3.11 8.47 18.28
CA LYS A 129 2.37 9.65 18.74
C LYS A 129 3.18 10.94 18.52
N LEU A 130 4.46 10.95 18.90
CA LEU A 130 5.34 12.10 18.68
C LEU A 130 5.46 12.45 17.20
N HIS A 131 5.60 11.46 16.32
CA HIS A 131 5.65 11.67 14.87
C HIS A 131 4.37 12.33 14.38
N LEU A 132 3.18 11.81 14.74
CA LEU A 132 1.90 12.42 14.37
C LEU A 132 1.72 13.85 14.92
N HIS A 133 2.26 14.14 16.09
CA HIS A 133 2.26 15.51 16.62
C HIS A 133 3.14 16.46 15.81
N LYS A 134 4.34 16.03 15.39
CA LYS A 134 5.22 16.81 14.49
C LYS A 134 4.58 17.03 13.12
N GLU A 135 3.96 15.99 12.57
CA GLU A 135 3.19 16.07 11.32
C GLU A 135 2.03 17.09 11.44
N LYS A 136 1.26 17.02 12.55
CA LYS A 136 0.19 17.98 12.87
C LYS A 136 0.71 19.41 12.97
N GLU A 137 1.87 19.62 13.60
CA GLU A 137 2.49 20.94 13.72
C GLU A 137 2.89 21.51 12.35
N ARG A 138 3.42 20.66 11.46
CA ARG A 138 3.75 21.05 10.09
C ARG A 138 2.54 21.43 9.24
N ILE A 139 1.41 20.75 9.43
CA ILE A 139 0.10 21.09 8.83
C ILE A 139 -0.39 22.46 9.33
N GLY A 140 -0.07 22.79 10.58
CA GLY A 140 -0.37 24.08 11.20
C GLY A 140 -1.80 24.22 11.71
N HIS A 141 -2.07 25.32 12.42
CA HIS A 141 -3.35 25.55 13.09
C HIS A 141 -4.52 25.59 12.10
N ARG A 142 -4.38 26.35 11.01
CA ARG A 142 -5.44 26.55 10.00
C ARG A 142 -5.68 25.34 9.09
N GLY A 143 -4.75 24.39 9.02
CA GLY A 143 -4.87 23.26 8.09
C GLY A 143 -4.40 23.56 6.66
N ASP A 144 -3.74 24.71 6.46
CA ASP A 144 -3.28 25.15 5.14
C ASP A 144 -1.94 24.51 4.72
N GLY A 145 -1.16 24.00 5.67
CA GLY A 145 0.08 23.29 5.41
C GLY A 145 -0.12 21.80 5.09
N ASP A 146 0.95 21.17 4.61
CA ASP A 146 1.00 19.73 4.37
C ASP A 146 1.75 19.02 5.52
N PRO A 147 1.51 17.72 5.76
CA PRO A 147 2.34 16.92 6.64
C PRO A 147 3.82 16.91 6.17
N ILE A 148 4.73 16.60 7.11
CA ILE A 148 6.16 16.36 6.85
C ILE A 148 6.29 15.25 5.80
N THR A 149 5.48 14.20 5.92
CA THR A 149 5.41 13.11 4.94
C THR A 149 4.29 13.36 3.92
N ASN A 150 3.17 12.66 4.06
CA ASN A 150 1.96 12.77 3.24
C ASN A 150 0.76 12.28 4.06
N TYR A 151 -0.46 12.60 3.60
CA TYR A 151 -1.68 12.20 4.32
C TYR A 151 -1.89 10.68 4.35
N TYR A 152 -1.28 9.91 3.44
CA TYR A 152 -1.30 8.45 3.49
C TYR A 152 -0.56 7.94 4.74
N GLN A 153 0.67 8.39 4.98
CA GLN A 153 1.45 8.01 6.16
C GLN A 153 0.84 8.56 7.46
N TYR A 154 0.26 9.76 7.41
CA TYR A 154 -0.49 10.32 8.54
C TYR A 154 -1.69 9.43 8.92
N SER A 155 -2.46 9.02 7.91
CA SER A 155 -3.60 8.10 8.08
C SER A 155 -3.16 6.74 8.61
N LEU A 156 -2.06 6.21 8.06
CA LEU A 156 -1.47 4.94 8.48
C LEU A 156 -1.02 4.96 9.95
N GLY A 157 -0.43 6.07 10.40
CA GLY A 157 -0.08 6.27 11.81
C GLY A 157 -1.29 6.29 12.74
N ILE A 158 -2.36 6.96 12.33
CA ILE A 158 -3.64 6.97 13.07
C ILE A 158 -4.24 5.56 13.13
N LEU A 159 -4.28 4.86 12.00
CA LEU A 159 -4.75 3.48 11.91
C LEU A 159 -3.96 2.56 12.86
N ALA A 160 -2.62 2.63 12.82
CA ALA A 160 -1.75 1.81 13.66
C ALA A 160 -1.99 2.02 15.16
N LEU A 161 -2.14 3.27 15.62
CA LEU A 161 -2.48 3.53 17.02
C LEU A 161 -3.88 3.01 17.38
N CYS A 162 -4.84 3.17 16.46
CA CYS A 162 -6.22 2.76 16.68
C CYS A 162 -6.38 1.24 16.81
N VAL A 163 -5.73 0.44 15.95
CA VAL A 163 -5.83 -1.04 16.02
C VAL A 163 -5.21 -1.62 17.30
N HIS A 164 -4.28 -0.89 17.92
CA HIS A 164 -3.69 -1.16 19.22
C HIS A 164 -4.50 -0.60 20.39
N LYS A 165 -5.71 -0.07 20.13
CA LYS A 165 -6.63 0.53 21.11
C LYS A 165 -5.99 1.67 21.91
N LYS A 166 -5.03 2.39 21.33
CA LYS A 166 -4.38 3.53 21.98
C LYS A 166 -5.12 4.82 21.60
N LYS A 167 -5.56 5.58 22.60
CA LYS A 167 -6.22 6.88 22.39
C LYS A 167 -5.27 7.85 21.68
N ILE A 168 -5.81 8.55 20.69
CA ILE A 168 -5.12 9.54 19.86
C ILE A 168 -5.68 10.93 20.25
N ASP A 169 -4.83 11.96 20.20
CA ASP A 169 -5.27 13.34 20.37
C ASP A 169 -6.31 13.69 19.29
N GLU A 170 -7.45 14.25 19.70
CA GLU A 170 -8.54 14.60 18.78
C GLU A 170 -8.11 15.65 17.76
N HIS A 171 -7.15 16.54 18.09
CA HIS A 171 -6.59 17.49 17.13
C HIS A 171 -5.86 16.80 15.97
N VAL A 172 -5.19 15.66 16.23
CA VAL A 172 -4.54 14.84 15.20
C VAL A 172 -5.61 14.26 14.27
N ILE A 173 -6.68 13.69 14.82
CA ILE A 173 -7.83 13.16 14.07
C ILE A 173 -8.52 14.27 13.25
N HIS A 174 -8.67 15.46 13.86
CA HIS A 174 -9.28 16.60 13.22
C HIS A 174 -8.48 17.11 12.02
N LYS A 175 -7.14 17.06 12.04
CA LYS A 175 -6.34 17.42 10.85
C LYS A 175 -6.62 16.48 9.68
N LEU A 176 -6.74 15.17 9.94
CA LEU A 176 -7.03 14.21 8.87
C LEU A 176 -8.43 14.43 8.29
N SER A 177 -9.46 14.52 9.15
CA SER A 177 -10.84 14.74 8.69
C SER A 177 -11.04 16.10 8.02
N HIS A 178 -10.35 17.14 8.49
CA HIS A 178 -10.36 18.45 7.84
C HIS A 178 -9.70 18.41 6.45
N ALA A 179 -8.55 17.74 6.33
CA ALA A 179 -7.88 17.58 5.04
C ALA A 179 -8.74 16.81 4.03
N GLU A 180 -9.43 15.75 4.46
CA GLU A 180 -10.38 15.01 3.64
C GLU A 180 -11.53 15.91 3.15
N GLU A 181 -12.15 16.63 4.08
CA GLU A 181 -13.29 17.54 3.83
C GLU A 181 -12.94 18.66 2.84
N HIS A 182 -11.70 19.13 2.84
CA HIS A 182 -11.20 20.20 1.96
C HIS A 182 -10.49 19.64 0.72
N GLY A 183 -10.65 18.35 0.42
CA GLY A 183 -10.14 17.74 -0.81
C GLY A 183 -8.61 17.75 -0.91
N ARG A 184 -7.88 17.73 0.21
CA ARG A 184 -6.41 17.79 0.21
C ARG A 184 -5.72 16.47 -0.14
N PHE A 185 -6.48 15.40 -0.37
CA PHE A 185 -5.94 14.10 -0.78
C PHE A 185 -5.80 14.04 -2.30
N GLN A 186 -4.96 14.92 -2.83
CA GLN A 186 -4.71 15.04 -4.26
C GLN A 186 -3.26 14.76 -4.60
N HIS A 187 -3.05 14.20 -5.79
CA HIS A 187 -1.74 14.06 -6.41
C HIS A 187 -1.88 14.37 -7.90
N ASN A 188 -1.05 15.28 -8.44
CA ASN A 188 -1.15 15.74 -9.83
C ASN A 188 -2.51 16.37 -10.23
N GLY A 189 -3.26 16.89 -9.26
CA GLY A 189 -4.59 17.48 -9.50
C GLY A 189 -5.74 16.47 -9.47
N ASP A 190 -5.44 15.17 -9.36
CA ASP A 190 -6.44 14.11 -9.25
C ASP A 190 -6.52 13.59 -7.80
N VAL A 191 -7.66 12.99 -7.43
CA VAL A 191 -7.85 12.37 -6.12
C VAL A 191 -6.90 11.17 -5.97
N SER A 192 -6.18 11.12 -4.85
CA SER A 192 -5.34 9.97 -4.49
C SER A 192 -6.19 8.89 -3.82
N VAL A 193 -6.58 7.87 -4.60
CA VAL A 193 -7.37 6.72 -4.10
C VAL A 193 -6.68 6.01 -2.94
N ASP A 194 -5.35 5.85 -2.98
CA ASP A 194 -4.58 5.25 -1.89
C ASP A 194 -4.72 6.03 -0.57
N THR A 195 -4.64 7.37 -0.66
CA THR A 195 -4.75 8.25 0.51
C THR A 195 -6.17 8.23 1.07
N GLU A 196 -7.18 8.33 0.21
CA GLU A 196 -8.59 8.22 0.59
C GLU A 196 -8.86 6.87 1.26
N ALA A 197 -8.41 5.75 0.69
CA ALA A 197 -8.61 4.42 1.24
C ALA A 197 -7.94 4.23 2.60
N MET A 198 -6.69 4.70 2.75
CA MET A 198 -5.98 4.63 4.03
C MET A 198 -6.62 5.50 5.11
N ALA A 199 -7.06 6.71 4.75
CA ALA A 199 -7.82 7.59 5.65
C ALA A 199 -9.15 6.95 6.05
N GLY A 200 -9.84 6.33 5.09
CA GLY A 200 -11.07 5.57 5.30
C GLY A 200 -10.88 4.44 6.31
N LEU A 201 -9.85 3.60 6.15
CA LEU A 201 -9.52 2.53 7.11
C LEU A 201 -9.29 3.09 8.52
N ALA A 202 -8.56 4.21 8.63
CA ALA A 202 -8.35 4.88 9.91
C ALA A 202 -9.67 5.37 10.52
N PHE A 203 -10.55 6.00 9.73
CA PHE A 203 -11.86 6.46 10.19
C PHE A 203 -12.78 5.32 10.63
N VAL A 204 -12.80 4.19 9.92
CA VAL A 204 -13.57 3.00 10.32
C VAL A 204 -13.08 2.49 11.68
N CYS A 205 -11.77 2.40 11.88
CA CYS A 205 -11.22 2.01 13.18
C CYS A 205 -11.64 2.98 14.30
N LEU A 206 -11.53 4.29 14.05
CA LEU A 206 -11.88 5.31 15.04
C LEU A 206 -13.37 5.33 15.39
N GLN A 207 -14.26 4.98 14.45
CA GLN A 207 -15.70 4.80 14.70
C GLN A 207 -15.96 3.71 15.75
N GLU A 208 -15.26 2.58 15.62
CA GLU A 208 -15.40 1.43 16.53
C GLU A 208 -14.77 1.68 17.91
N ALA A 209 -13.86 2.66 18.03
CA ALA A 209 -13.20 2.97 19.29
C ALA A 209 -14.19 3.55 20.33
N PRO A 210 -14.18 3.06 21.59
CA PRO A 210 -15.17 3.46 22.60
C PRO A 210 -14.86 4.80 23.29
N PHE A 211 -13.68 5.38 23.07
CA PHE A 211 -13.16 6.52 23.86
C PHE A 211 -13.52 7.90 23.30
N TYR A 212 -14.12 7.97 22.11
CA TYR A 212 -14.38 9.22 21.40
C TYR A 212 -15.85 9.65 21.52
N THR A 213 -16.05 10.97 21.56
CA THR A 213 -17.36 11.58 21.76
C THR A 213 -18.32 11.31 20.59
N PRO A 214 -19.64 11.34 20.83
CA PRO A 214 -20.64 11.22 19.76
C PRO A 214 -20.46 12.27 18.65
N GLU A 215 -20.01 13.48 18.99
CA GLU A 215 -19.77 14.56 18.04
C GLU A 215 -18.62 14.23 17.08
N LEU A 216 -17.51 13.73 17.63
CA LEU A 216 -16.37 13.30 16.80
C LEU A 216 -16.77 12.10 15.92
N LYS A 217 -17.51 11.12 16.48
CA LYS A 217 -18.05 10.01 15.69
C LYS A 217 -18.98 10.49 14.58
N GLY A 218 -19.85 11.46 14.83
CA GLY A 218 -20.68 12.06 13.79
C GLY A 218 -19.86 12.70 12.67
N LYS A 219 -18.73 13.34 12.99
CA LYS A 219 -17.81 13.89 11.98
C LYS A 219 -17.10 12.80 11.17
N LEU A 220 -16.64 11.75 11.85
CA LEU A 220 -15.97 10.61 11.21
C LEU A 220 -16.91 9.87 10.24
N ASP A 221 -18.20 9.74 10.59
CA ASP A 221 -19.19 9.09 9.72
C ASP A 221 -19.39 9.86 8.41
N ARG A 222 -19.48 11.19 8.48
CA ARG A 222 -19.53 12.04 7.28
C ARG A 222 -18.27 11.92 6.42
N SER A 223 -17.08 11.88 7.03
CA SER A 223 -15.84 11.64 6.31
C SER A 223 -15.83 10.27 5.63
N LEU A 224 -16.32 9.22 6.29
CA LEU A 224 -16.42 7.88 5.71
C LEU A 224 -17.31 7.85 4.45
N GLN A 225 -18.46 8.53 4.48
CA GLN A 225 -19.33 8.61 3.30
C GLN A 225 -18.64 9.30 2.12
N ARG A 226 -17.96 10.43 2.37
CA ARG A 226 -17.24 11.15 1.31
C ARG A 226 -16.06 10.35 0.75
N VAL A 227 -15.27 9.70 1.60
CA VAL A 227 -14.17 8.80 1.17
C VAL A 227 -14.74 7.72 0.24
N LYS A 228 -15.84 7.08 0.65
CA LYS A 228 -16.52 6.06 -0.15
C LYS A 228 -16.98 6.61 -1.49
N GLU A 229 -17.66 7.75 -1.50
CA GLU A 229 -18.13 8.39 -2.74
C GLU A 229 -16.97 8.70 -3.69
N LYS A 230 -15.88 9.29 -3.21
CA LYS A 230 -14.70 9.61 -4.02
C LYS A 230 -14.04 8.37 -4.60
N ILE A 231 -13.89 7.30 -3.81
CA ILE A 231 -13.31 6.03 -4.29
C ILE A 231 -14.19 5.42 -5.38
N LEU A 232 -15.51 5.37 -5.19
CA LEU A 232 -16.43 4.82 -6.18
C LEU A 232 -16.47 5.67 -7.46
N GLN A 233 -16.39 7.00 -7.35
CA GLN A 233 -16.30 7.91 -8.50
C GLN A 233 -14.99 7.77 -9.28
N ALA A 234 -13.91 7.31 -8.63
CA ALA A 234 -12.62 7.05 -9.25
C ALA A 234 -12.57 5.69 -9.98
N GLN A 235 -13.67 4.94 -10.08
CA GLN A 235 -13.68 3.67 -10.79
C GLN A 235 -13.48 3.87 -12.31
N THR A 236 -12.50 3.19 -12.89
CA THR A 236 -12.20 3.23 -14.32
C THR A 236 -13.13 2.34 -15.13
N SER A 237 -13.13 2.50 -16.46
CA SER A 237 -13.87 1.63 -17.39
C SER A 237 -13.50 0.15 -17.27
N GLU A 238 -12.27 -0.14 -16.84
CA GLU A 238 -11.75 -1.51 -16.66
C GLU A 238 -12.14 -2.10 -15.29
N GLY A 239 -12.73 -1.29 -14.41
CA GLY A 239 -13.22 -1.68 -13.09
C GLY A 239 -12.27 -1.39 -11.94
N ALA A 240 -11.05 -0.90 -12.20
CA ALA A 240 -10.07 -0.53 -11.19
C ALA A 240 -10.49 0.78 -10.46
N PHE A 241 -10.08 0.98 -9.22
CA PHE A 241 -10.29 2.25 -8.51
C PHE A 241 -9.03 3.12 -8.64
N GLY A 242 -9.11 4.23 -9.38
CA GLY A 242 -7.97 5.06 -9.77
C GLY A 242 -7.11 4.35 -10.81
N ASN A 243 -6.32 3.38 -10.37
CA ASN A 243 -5.60 2.44 -11.23
C ASN A 243 -5.55 1.04 -10.57
N ILE A 244 -4.94 0.09 -11.26
CA ILE A 244 -4.89 -1.30 -10.78
C ILE A 244 -4.08 -1.47 -9.49
N TYR A 245 -3.12 -0.59 -9.22
CA TYR A 245 -2.22 -0.65 -8.05
C TYR A 245 -2.83 0.02 -6.80
N SER A 246 -3.72 1.00 -6.95
CA SER A 246 -4.50 1.60 -5.86
C SER A 246 -5.73 0.76 -5.47
N SER A 247 -6.19 -0.08 -6.40
CA SER A 247 -7.37 -0.93 -6.22
C SER A 247 -7.34 -1.85 -5.00
N PRO A 248 -6.23 -2.51 -4.63
CA PRO A 248 -6.16 -3.34 -3.43
C PRO A 248 -6.58 -2.59 -2.16
N LEU A 249 -6.01 -1.41 -1.90
CA LEU A 249 -6.34 -0.63 -0.71
C LEU A 249 -7.78 -0.10 -0.75
N ALA A 250 -8.25 0.35 -1.91
CA ALA A 250 -9.64 0.76 -2.09
C ALA A 250 -10.61 -0.38 -1.74
N VAL A 251 -10.34 -1.59 -2.21
CA VAL A 251 -11.17 -2.76 -1.89
C VAL A 251 -11.04 -3.14 -0.41
N GLN A 252 -9.85 -3.06 0.20
CA GLN A 252 -9.71 -3.26 1.66
C GLN A 252 -10.58 -2.28 2.45
N PHE A 253 -10.60 -1.00 2.07
CA PHE A 253 -11.47 -0.01 2.69
C PHE A 253 -12.96 -0.37 2.50
N LEU A 254 -13.39 -0.73 1.30
CA LEU A 254 -14.77 -1.13 1.02
C LEU A 254 -15.17 -2.39 1.80
N ILE A 255 -14.26 -3.36 1.95
CA ILE A 255 -14.43 -4.54 2.81
C ILE A 255 -14.57 -4.12 4.27
N ALA A 256 -13.74 -3.20 4.76
CA ALA A 256 -13.73 -2.77 6.16
C ALA A 256 -14.95 -1.93 6.53
N ALA A 257 -15.38 -1.04 5.64
CA ALA A 257 -16.49 -0.13 5.85
C ALA A 257 -17.87 -0.82 5.88
N ARG A 258 -17.94 -2.18 5.91
CA ARG A 258 -19.15 -3.03 5.84
C ARG A 258 -20.40 -2.34 6.38
N MET A 259 -21.18 -1.67 5.53
CA MET A 259 -22.41 -1.01 5.99
C MET A 259 -23.49 -0.90 4.90
N ARG A 260 -24.58 -1.64 5.15
CA ARG A 260 -25.98 -1.18 5.11
C ARG A 260 -26.60 -0.66 3.80
N GLN A 261 -26.05 -0.94 2.61
CA GLN A 261 -26.73 -0.64 1.34
C GLN A 261 -26.74 -1.80 0.35
N LYS A 262 -27.80 -1.85 -0.47
CA LYS A 262 -28.22 -2.97 -1.35
C LYS A 262 -27.41 -3.13 -2.66
N LYS A 263 -26.26 -2.49 -2.84
CA LYS A 263 -25.50 -2.58 -4.11
C LYS A 263 -24.24 -3.45 -3.95
N PRO A 264 -23.94 -4.33 -4.91
CA PRO A 264 -22.66 -5.02 -4.97
C PRO A 264 -21.61 -4.07 -5.56
N GLU A 265 -20.75 -3.47 -4.72
CA GLU A 265 -19.96 -2.28 -5.10
C GLU A 265 -18.53 -2.57 -5.58
N CYS A 266 -18.09 -3.83 -5.58
CA CYS A 266 -16.71 -4.20 -5.95
C CYS A 266 -16.51 -5.51 -6.76
N PRO A 267 -17.53 -6.28 -7.23
CA PRO A 267 -17.26 -7.51 -7.99
C PRO A 267 -16.51 -7.23 -9.30
N VAL A 268 -16.73 -6.06 -9.92
CA VAL A 268 -16.00 -5.62 -11.12
C VAL A 268 -14.53 -5.34 -10.79
N ALA A 269 -14.25 -4.68 -9.66
CA ALA A 269 -12.89 -4.42 -9.20
C ALA A 269 -12.15 -5.73 -8.86
N MET A 270 -12.82 -6.67 -8.19
CA MET A 270 -12.26 -8.01 -7.94
C MET A 270 -11.93 -8.74 -9.24
N ALA A 271 -12.82 -8.69 -10.25
CA ALA A 271 -12.56 -9.27 -11.55
C ALA A 271 -11.34 -8.62 -12.26
N ALA A 272 -11.18 -7.30 -12.14
CA ALA A 272 -10.01 -6.59 -12.66
C ALA A 272 -8.71 -7.01 -11.95
N LEU A 273 -8.72 -7.07 -10.61
CA LEU A 273 -7.58 -7.53 -9.81
C LEU A 273 -7.15 -8.94 -10.18
N PHE A 274 -8.09 -9.89 -10.31
CA PHE A 274 -7.76 -11.26 -10.72
C PHE A 274 -7.19 -11.34 -12.13
N ARG A 275 -7.73 -10.55 -13.07
CA ARG A 275 -7.22 -10.49 -14.44
C ARG A 275 -5.77 -10.02 -14.46
N SER A 276 -5.46 -8.94 -13.75
CA SER A 276 -4.11 -8.40 -13.66
C SER A 276 -3.14 -9.31 -12.89
N LEU A 277 -3.65 -10.05 -11.89
CA LEU A 277 -2.86 -11.08 -11.22
C LEU A 277 -2.49 -12.22 -12.17
N GLU A 278 -3.43 -12.71 -12.98
CA GLU A 278 -3.19 -13.76 -13.98
C GLU A 278 -2.26 -13.30 -15.12
N GLN A 279 -2.27 -12.00 -15.43
CA GLN A 279 -1.37 -11.38 -16.42
C GLN A 279 0.04 -11.11 -15.89
N GLY A 280 0.24 -11.18 -14.57
CA GLY A 280 1.53 -10.89 -13.93
C GLY A 280 1.85 -9.40 -13.84
N ASP A 281 0.82 -8.53 -13.80
CA ASP A 281 0.99 -7.07 -13.72
C ASP A 281 1.51 -6.62 -12.34
N PHE A 282 1.21 -7.38 -11.29
CA PHE A 282 1.75 -7.12 -9.96
C PHE A 282 3.16 -7.67 -9.87
N ARG A 283 4.17 -6.80 -9.95
CA ARG A 283 5.59 -7.15 -9.73
C ARG A 283 6.08 -6.71 -8.36
N ASN A 284 5.62 -5.54 -7.94
CA ASN A 284 6.03 -4.91 -6.72
C ASN A 284 5.54 -5.67 -5.47
N SER A 285 6.47 -6.10 -4.61
CA SER A 285 6.17 -6.88 -3.41
C SER A 285 5.27 -6.15 -2.42
N LEU A 286 5.34 -4.82 -2.34
CA LEU A 286 4.43 -4.04 -1.50
C LEU A 286 3.00 -4.18 -1.99
N ILE A 287 2.75 -3.99 -3.28
CA ILE A 287 1.40 -4.08 -3.85
C ILE A 287 0.87 -5.51 -3.73
N LYS A 288 1.71 -6.53 -3.95
CA LYS A 288 1.34 -7.93 -3.68
C LYS A 288 0.90 -8.15 -2.24
N SER A 289 1.62 -7.57 -1.27
CA SER A 289 1.27 -7.67 0.15
C SER A 289 -0.02 -6.91 0.51
N GLN A 290 -0.37 -5.86 -0.23
CA GLN A 290 -1.64 -5.14 -0.10
C GLN A 290 -2.80 -5.87 -0.77
N LEU A 291 -2.51 -6.61 -1.86
CA LEU A 291 -3.48 -7.42 -2.59
C LEU A 291 -3.85 -8.69 -1.83
N LEU A 292 -2.88 -9.38 -1.22
CA LEU A 292 -3.12 -10.69 -0.60
C LEU A 292 -4.31 -10.69 0.39
N PRO A 293 -4.46 -9.75 1.33
CA PRO A 293 -5.63 -9.69 2.23
C PRO A 293 -6.96 -9.60 1.47
N VAL A 294 -7.00 -8.80 0.40
CA VAL A 294 -8.21 -8.60 -0.42
C VAL A 294 -8.65 -9.91 -1.07
N LEU A 295 -7.68 -10.73 -1.51
CA LEU A 295 -7.95 -12.03 -2.11
C LEU A 295 -8.54 -13.04 -1.11
N TYR A 296 -8.48 -12.76 0.18
CA TYR A 296 -9.15 -13.52 1.26
C TYR A 296 -10.35 -12.76 1.86
N GLY A 297 -10.82 -11.69 1.21
CA GLY A 297 -11.95 -10.89 1.69
C GLY A 297 -11.66 -10.15 3.01
N LYS A 298 -10.38 -9.85 3.27
CA LYS A 298 -9.88 -9.19 4.47
C LYS A 298 -9.31 -7.80 4.17
N SER A 299 -9.14 -7.05 5.24
CA SER A 299 -8.61 -5.70 5.30
C SER A 299 -7.59 -5.59 6.44
N TYR A 300 -6.86 -4.48 6.50
CA TYR A 300 -6.01 -4.17 7.65
C TYR A 300 -6.76 -4.06 8.99
N LEU A 301 -8.08 -3.93 9.01
CA LEU A 301 -8.84 -3.91 10.27
C LEU A 301 -9.12 -5.30 10.84
N ASP A 302 -8.99 -6.36 10.03
CA ASP A 302 -9.25 -7.73 10.50
C ASP A 302 -8.23 -8.18 11.55
N ILE A 303 -7.03 -7.57 11.60
CA ILE A 303 -6.05 -7.78 12.68
C ILE A 303 -6.58 -7.37 14.06
N THR A 304 -7.60 -6.50 14.14
CA THR A 304 -8.20 -6.09 15.42
C THR A 304 -9.02 -7.21 16.04
N ARG A 305 -9.61 -8.07 15.20
CA ARG A 305 -10.51 -9.18 15.57
C ARG A 305 -9.80 -10.52 15.62
N GLN A 306 -8.56 -10.60 15.13
CA GLN A 306 -7.74 -11.81 15.21
C GLN A 306 -7.62 -12.25 16.67
N GLU A 307 -8.21 -13.41 16.97
CA GLU A 307 -8.10 -14.03 18.29
C GLU A 307 -6.67 -14.52 18.47
N CYS A 308 -5.93 -13.85 19.33
CA CYS A 308 -4.57 -14.22 19.73
C CYS A 308 -4.58 -15.45 20.63
N ARG A 309 -5.13 -16.57 20.15
CA ARG A 309 -4.93 -17.88 20.77
C ARG A 309 -3.52 -18.33 20.40
N ALA A 310 -2.86 -19.06 21.30
CA ALA A 310 -1.67 -19.81 20.93
C ALA A 310 -2.10 -20.79 19.83
N GLU A 311 -1.81 -20.46 18.57
CA GLU A 311 -2.02 -21.33 17.42
C GLU A 311 -1.19 -22.60 17.69
N ARG A 312 -1.85 -23.61 18.25
CA ARG A 312 -1.27 -24.93 18.48
C ARG A 312 -1.07 -25.52 17.09
N GLY A 313 0.16 -25.44 16.60
CA GLY A 313 0.58 -26.04 15.33
C GLY A 313 0.20 -27.51 15.30
N GLY A 314 -0.93 -27.81 14.66
CA GLY A 314 -1.24 -29.13 14.15
C GLY A 314 -0.43 -29.35 12.87
N PRO A 315 0.07 -30.58 12.60
CA PRO A 315 0.92 -30.85 11.44
C PRO A 315 0.25 -30.72 10.06
N GLU A 316 -1.05 -30.42 9.97
CA GLU A 316 -1.83 -30.69 8.75
C GLU A 316 -2.14 -29.48 7.84
N GLU A 317 -1.82 -28.23 8.22
CA GLU A 317 -2.11 -27.04 7.37
C GLU A 317 -0.93 -26.06 7.28
N SER A 318 0.30 -26.56 7.29
CA SER A 318 1.47 -25.72 6.98
C SER A 318 1.74 -25.74 5.48
N LEU A 319 1.77 -24.57 4.84
CA LEU A 319 2.27 -24.45 3.47
C LEU A 319 3.71 -24.96 3.41
N VAL A 320 3.89 -26.19 2.95
CA VAL A 320 5.21 -26.75 2.67
C VAL A 320 5.71 -26.10 1.39
N LEU A 321 6.68 -25.21 1.54
CA LEU A 321 7.43 -24.63 0.44
C LEU A 321 8.04 -25.80 -0.35
N ALA A 322 7.49 -26.12 -1.52
CA ALA A 322 8.11 -27.07 -2.42
C ALA A 322 9.55 -26.61 -2.67
N ALA A 323 10.50 -27.56 -2.70
CA ALA A 323 11.88 -27.27 -3.05
C ALA A 323 11.89 -26.39 -4.31
N PRO A 324 12.75 -25.35 -4.36
CA PRO A 324 12.74 -24.41 -5.47
C PRO A 324 12.85 -25.21 -6.76
N THR A 325 11.75 -25.27 -7.51
CA THR A 325 11.83 -25.74 -8.88
C THR A 325 12.66 -24.67 -9.56
N SER A 326 13.89 -25.02 -9.91
CA SER A 326 14.79 -24.24 -10.72
C SER A 326 14.24 -24.12 -12.14
N ALA A 327 13.03 -23.59 -12.28
CA ALA A 327 12.54 -23.05 -13.53
C ALA A 327 13.12 -21.64 -13.72
N SER A 328 14.45 -21.54 -13.66
CA SER A 328 15.14 -20.51 -14.43
C SER A 328 15.03 -20.93 -15.89
N ARG A 329 13.83 -20.77 -16.47
CA ARG A 329 13.75 -20.53 -17.90
C ARG A 329 14.25 -19.11 -18.10
N LYS A 330 15.57 -18.95 -18.06
CA LYS A 330 16.23 -18.08 -19.02
C LYS A 330 15.93 -18.69 -20.38
N THR A 331 14.74 -18.40 -20.92
CA THR A 331 14.59 -18.47 -22.36
C THR A 331 15.65 -17.52 -22.87
N ASN A 332 16.70 -18.09 -23.47
CA ASN A 332 17.60 -17.40 -24.39
C ASN A 332 16.74 -16.92 -25.56
N LEU A 333 15.87 -15.95 -25.31
CA LEU A 333 15.22 -15.15 -26.32
C LEU A 333 16.38 -14.33 -26.87
N GLY A 334 16.96 -14.79 -27.97
CA GLY A 334 18.19 -14.24 -28.55
C GLY A 334 18.19 -12.72 -28.50
N GLU A 335 19.35 -12.16 -28.14
CA GLU A 335 19.68 -10.77 -27.74
C GLU A 335 18.95 -9.65 -28.50
N LYS A 336 17.62 -9.61 -28.41
CA LYS A 336 16.82 -8.62 -29.10
C LYS A 336 16.95 -7.37 -28.28
N ARG A 337 17.70 -6.42 -28.80
CA ARG A 337 17.85 -5.10 -28.19
C ARG A 337 16.72 -4.20 -28.63
N ILE A 338 16.25 -3.35 -27.73
CA ILE A 338 15.28 -2.30 -28.00
C ILE A 338 15.96 -0.94 -27.83
N GLY A 339 15.65 -0.02 -28.74
CA GLY A 339 15.93 1.41 -28.55
C GLY A 339 14.86 2.07 -27.69
N VAL A 340 15.26 2.73 -26.61
CA VAL A 340 14.40 3.54 -25.72
C VAL A 340 14.95 4.95 -25.67
N GLN A 341 14.13 5.97 -25.90
CA GLN A 341 14.57 7.36 -25.80
C GLN A 341 14.39 7.87 -24.37
N LEU A 342 15.49 8.22 -23.70
CA LEU A 342 15.47 8.83 -22.37
C LEU A 342 15.63 10.34 -22.48
N VAL A 343 14.73 11.09 -21.85
CA VAL A 343 14.73 12.56 -21.84
C VAL A 343 14.65 13.07 -20.41
N VAL A 344 15.60 13.91 -19.98
CA VAL A 344 15.56 14.55 -18.66
C VAL A 344 15.18 16.02 -18.82
N LYS A 345 14.11 16.44 -18.15
CA LYS A 345 13.60 17.81 -18.18
C LYS A 345 13.59 18.41 -16.77
N ARG A 346 14.12 19.63 -16.65
CA ARG A 346 14.02 20.47 -15.46
C ARG A 346 13.36 21.81 -15.81
N PRO A 347 12.04 21.91 -15.78
CA PRO A 347 11.36 23.19 -15.89
C PRO A 347 11.91 24.22 -14.88
N PRO A 348 12.00 25.51 -15.23
CA PRO A 348 11.55 26.12 -16.48
C PRO A 348 12.58 26.06 -17.64
N ARG A 349 13.67 25.28 -17.52
CA ARG A 349 14.66 25.19 -18.61
C ARG A 349 14.01 24.65 -19.89
N ARG A 350 14.22 25.37 -21.01
CA ARG A 350 13.65 25.03 -22.33
C ARG A 350 14.30 23.78 -22.92
N LEU A 351 15.61 23.66 -22.82
CA LEU A 351 16.36 22.50 -23.34
C LEU A 351 16.41 21.37 -22.30
N PRO A 352 16.32 20.10 -22.76
CA PRO A 352 16.49 18.96 -21.86
C PRO A 352 17.92 18.89 -21.33
N LEU A 353 18.07 18.41 -20.10
CA LEU A 353 19.38 18.15 -19.49
C LEU A 353 20.06 16.94 -20.13
N TYR A 354 19.27 16.03 -20.71
CA TYR A 354 19.72 14.80 -21.34
C TYR A 354 18.67 14.35 -22.37
N LYS A 355 19.12 13.90 -23.55
CA LYS A 355 18.24 13.32 -24.58
C LYS A 355 19.03 12.33 -25.44
N HIS A 356 18.90 11.03 -25.17
CA HIS A 356 19.59 9.99 -25.93
C HIS A 356 18.71 8.77 -26.15
N ILE A 357 19.01 8.03 -27.22
CA ILE A 357 18.42 6.70 -27.47
C ILE A 357 19.39 5.67 -26.91
N LEU A 358 18.90 4.87 -25.98
CA LEU A 358 19.65 3.83 -25.30
C LEU A 358 19.26 2.49 -25.88
N SER A 359 20.25 1.64 -26.13
CA SER A 359 20.03 0.27 -26.59
C SER A 359 20.13 -0.66 -25.39
N VAL A 360 19.04 -1.34 -25.04
CA VAL A 360 18.98 -2.28 -23.90
C VAL A 360 18.36 -3.61 -24.33
N PRO A 361 18.64 -4.72 -23.63
CA PRO A 361 17.93 -5.98 -23.86
C PRO A 361 16.40 -5.82 -23.74
N THR A 362 15.66 -6.59 -24.53
CA THR A 362 14.20 -6.67 -24.38
C THR A 362 13.87 -7.22 -23.00
N GLY A 363 12.92 -6.58 -22.30
CA GLY A 363 12.54 -6.96 -20.94
C GLY A 363 13.28 -6.21 -19.85
N SER A 364 14.23 -5.33 -20.19
CA SER A 364 14.90 -4.51 -19.20
C SER A 364 13.96 -3.54 -18.50
N SER A 365 14.14 -3.37 -17.19
CA SER A 365 13.41 -2.36 -16.42
C SER A 365 13.89 -0.95 -16.74
N LEU A 366 13.11 0.07 -16.40
CA LEU A 366 13.55 1.45 -16.54
C LEU A 366 14.82 1.74 -15.71
N LEU A 367 14.99 1.11 -14.55
CA LEU A 367 16.22 1.20 -13.75
C LEU A 367 17.43 0.71 -14.55
N GLU A 368 17.32 -0.44 -15.22
CA GLU A 368 18.39 -0.95 -16.09
C GLU A 368 18.66 -0.02 -17.29
N VAL A 369 17.63 0.67 -17.80
CA VAL A 369 17.81 1.74 -18.81
C VAL A 369 18.60 2.92 -18.23
N LEU A 370 18.32 3.35 -17.00
CA LEU A 370 19.09 4.41 -16.33
C LEU A 370 20.53 3.98 -16.06
N GLU A 371 20.76 2.72 -15.69
CA GLU A 371 22.12 2.17 -15.52
C GLU A 371 22.86 2.09 -16.85
N ALA A 372 22.20 1.65 -17.93
CA ALA A 372 22.79 1.65 -19.28
C ALA A 372 23.16 3.06 -19.74
N ALA A 373 22.40 4.08 -19.35
CA ALA A 373 22.69 5.47 -19.66
C ALA A 373 24.03 5.96 -19.07
N LYS A 374 24.48 5.42 -17.94
CA LYS A 374 25.78 5.75 -17.33
C LYS A 374 26.96 5.33 -18.22
N GLY A 375 26.83 4.23 -18.96
CA GLY A 375 27.92 3.63 -19.73
C GLY A 375 27.84 3.81 -21.25
N GLN A 376 26.67 4.08 -21.83
CA GLN A 376 26.47 4.10 -23.30
C GLN A 376 26.47 5.50 -23.93
N SER A 377 26.61 6.56 -23.15
CA SER A 377 26.43 7.95 -23.62
C SER A 377 27.72 8.76 -23.53
N HIS A 378 27.99 9.57 -24.56
CA HIS A 378 29.08 10.57 -24.53
C HIS A 378 28.83 11.66 -23.48
N VAL A 379 27.56 11.89 -23.09
CA VAL A 379 27.19 12.75 -21.97
C VAL A 379 27.13 11.87 -20.71
N PRO A 380 27.95 12.15 -19.68
CA PRO A 380 27.89 11.41 -18.42
C PRO A 380 26.49 11.52 -17.80
N PHE A 381 25.83 10.37 -17.65
CA PHE A 381 24.53 10.29 -16.99
C PHE A 381 24.73 9.96 -15.51
N MET A 382 24.04 10.67 -14.63
CA MET A 382 24.08 10.42 -13.18
C MET A 382 22.66 10.42 -12.62
N PHE A 383 22.38 9.48 -11.74
CA PHE A 383 21.15 9.45 -10.97
C PHE A 383 21.39 8.80 -9.60
N GLU A 384 20.53 9.13 -8.65
CA GLU A 384 20.54 8.55 -7.30
C GLU A 384 19.14 8.06 -6.96
N THR A 385 19.09 7.02 -6.14
CA THR A 385 17.85 6.43 -5.64
C THR A 385 17.90 6.30 -4.13
N GLN A 386 16.73 6.36 -3.50
CA GLN A 386 16.54 5.99 -2.10
C GLN A 386 15.80 4.66 -2.02
N SER A 387 16.24 3.74 -1.15
CA SER A 387 15.51 2.51 -0.87
C SER A 387 14.19 2.82 -0.16
N THR A 388 13.10 2.21 -0.63
CA THR A 388 11.77 2.32 -0.01
C THR A 388 11.10 0.94 0.01
N LEU A 389 10.00 0.78 0.75
CA LEU A 389 9.22 -0.45 0.73
C LEU A 389 8.66 -0.80 -0.66
N SER A 390 8.49 0.20 -1.54
CA SER A 390 8.06 0.03 -2.92
C SER A 390 9.24 -0.18 -3.88
N GLY A 391 10.47 -0.32 -3.38
CA GLY A 391 11.68 -0.39 -4.20
C GLY A 391 12.39 0.97 -4.35
N PRO A 392 13.34 1.09 -5.30
CA PRO A 392 14.19 2.26 -5.43
C PRO A 392 13.41 3.48 -5.96
N MET A 393 13.28 4.51 -5.14
CA MET A 393 12.66 5.78 -5.52
C MET A 393 13.71 6.71 -6.11
N LEU A 394 13.43 7.28 -7.29
CA LEU A 394 14.34 8.21 -7.97
C LEU A 394 14.38 9.58 -7.26
N THR A 395 15.53 9.95 -6.69
CA THR A 395 15.69 11.17 -5.88
C THR A 395 16.53 12.24 -6.56
N SER A 396 17.49 11.85 -7.40
CA SER A 396 18.37 12.77 -8.11
C SER A 396 18.57 12.32 -9.55
N VAL A 397 18.58 13.26 -10.50
CA VAL A 397 18.95 13.01 -11.90
C VAL A 397 19.76 14.18 -12.41
N MET A 398 20.92 13.92 -13.02
CA MET A 398 21.86 14.94 -13.49
C MET A 398 22.21 15.98 -12.41
N GLY A 399 22.40 15.53 -11.17
CA GLY A 399 22.72 16.35 -10.00
C GLY A 399 21.57 17.22 -9.47
N VAL A 400 20.35 17.04 -9.99
CA VAL A 400 19.17 17.80 -9.57
C VAL A 400 18.33 16.94 -8.62
N LYS A 401 18.20 17.40 -7.38
CA LYS A 401 17.43 16.79 -6.30
C LYS A 401 16.56 17.83 -5.59
N ALA A 402 15.50 17.39 -4.92
CA ALA A 402 14.73 18.25 -4.04
C ALA A 402 15.56 18.65 -2.80
N GLN A 403 15.42 19.90 -2.37
CA GLN A 403 15.98 20.32 -1.08
C GLN A 403 15.09 19.83 0.06
N GLU A 404 15.64 19.78 1.28
CA GLU A 404 14.86 19.40 2.46
C GLU A 404 13.65 20.33 2.63
N GLY A 405 12.47 19.73 2.80
CA GLY A 405 11.20 20.46 2.90
C GLY A 405 10.58 20.91 1.57
N GLU A 406 11.27 20.76 0.43
CA GLU A 406 10.66 21.01 -0.88
C GLU A 406 9.78 19.84 -1.32
N ARG A 407 8.54 20.13 -1.69
CA ARG A 407 7.61 19.16 -2.27
C ARG A 407 7.81 19.02 -3.78
N LYS A 408 9.00 18.58 -4.19
CA LYS A 408 9.36 18.32 -5.59
C LYS A 408 9.85 16.90 -5.75
N TYR A 409 9.60 16.32 -6.91
CA TYR A 409 10.00 14.95 -7.21
C TYR A 409 10.24 14.74 -8.70
N TRP A 410 10.86 13.60 -9.02
CA TRP A 410 11.07 13.17 -10.39
C TRP A 410 9.86 12.39 -10.89
N LYS A 411 9.00 13.07 -11.64
CA LYS A 411 7.86 12.47 -12.31
C LYS A 411 8.33 11.69 -13.53
N ILE A 412 7.85 10.45 -13.68
CA ILE A 412 8.19 9.57 -14.79
C ILE A 412 7.02 9.55 -15.77
N ILE A 413 7.29 9.93 -17.01
CA ILE A 413 6.25 10.11 -18.03
C ILE A 413 6.65 9.33 -19.28
N ARG A 414 5.77 8.46 -19.76
CA ARG A 414 5.85 7.95 -21.12
C ARG A 414 5.24 8.96 -22.07
N ALA A 415 5.99 9.36 -23.10
CA ALA A 415 5.51 10.30 -24.10
C ALA A 415 4.24 9.76 -24.81
N PRO A 416 3.30 10.65 -25.21
CA PRO A 416 3.40 12.10 -25.11
C PRO A 416 3.21 12.67 -23.69
N ASN A 417 2.26 12.17 -22.89
CA ASN A 417 1.91 12.74 -21.58
C ASN A 417 1.36 11.72 -20.57
N PHE A 418 1.66 10.43 -20.71
CA PHE A 418 1.17 9.39 -19.80
C PHE A 418 2.09 9.28 -18.56
N ILE A 419 1.56 9.56 -17.38
CA ILE A 419 2.28 9.40 -16.11
C ILE A 419 2.36 7.90 -15.82
N LEU A 420 3.55 7.39 -15.50
CA LEU A 420 3.66 5.98 -15.17
C LEU A 420 3.04 5.68 -13.80
N ASP A 421 2.32 4.58 -13.72
CA ASP A 421 1.76 4.03 -12.47
C ASP A 421 2.77 3.13 -11.73
N GLU A 422 3.93 2.86 -12.33
CA GLU A 422 4.98 1.98 -11.82
C GLU A 422 6.29 2.73 -11.56
N GLY A 423 7.07 2.21 -10.60
CA GLY A 423 8.42 2.70 -10.31
C GLY A 423 9.46 2.28 -11.35
N ILE A 424 10.66 2.85 -11.24
CA ILE A 424 11.76 2.59 -12.19
C ILE A 424 12.18 1.11 -12.21
N ALA A 425 12.05 0.38 -11.10
CA ALA A 425 12.43 -1.04 -11.04
C ALA A 425 11.38 -1.97 -11.65
N ASP A 426 10.11 -1.57 -11.69
CA ASP A 426 9.00 -2.43 -12.10
C ASP A 426 8.60 -2.20 -13.57
N TYR A 427 8.63 -0.94 -14.03
CA TYR A 427 8.24 -0.59 -15.39
C TYR A 427 9.22 -1.15 -16.43
N ILE A 428 8.70 -1.86 -17.44
CA ILE A 428 9.48 -2.35 -18.59
C ILE A 428 9.12 -1.53 -19.83
N PRO A 429 10.03 -0.65 -20.31
CA PRO A 429 9.80 0.11 -21.54
C PRO A 429 9.71 -0.79 -22.78
N LYS A 430 8.89 -0.37 -23.75
CA LYS A 430 8.79 -1.02 -25.07
C LYS A 430 9.71 -0.36 -26.10
N HIS A 431 9.98 -1.07 -27.19
CA HIS A 431 10.79 -0.52 -28.28
C HIS A 431 10.20 0.78 -28.84
N LYS A 432 11.06 1.79 -29.01
CA LYS A 432 10.75 3.14 -29.47
C LYS A 432 9.92 3.98 -28.48
N GLU A 433 9.69 3.50 -27.26
CA GLU A 433 9.12 4.35 -26.22
C GLU A 433 10.07 5.50 -25.87
N THR A 434 9.47 6.64 -25.52
CA THR A 434 10.18 7.79 -25.00
C THR A 434 9.79 7.98 -23.54
N ILE A 435 10.76 7.87 -22.65
CA ILE A 435 10.59 8.08 -21.21
C ILE A 435 11.16 9.44 -20.85
N ILE A 436 10.34 10.24 -20.19
CA ILE A 436 10.65 11.60 -19.77
C ILE A 436 10.70 11.63 -18.25
N LEU A 437 11.88 11.90 -17.70
CA LEU A 437 12.08 12.22 -16.29
C LEU A 437 11.92 13.73 -16.13
N ARG A 438 10.88 14.17 -15.43
CA ARG A 438 10.54 15.59 -15.28
C ARG A 438 10.53 15.99 -13.82
N PHE A 439 11.37 16.94 -13.45
CA PHE A 439 11.40 17.47 -12.08
C PHE A 439 10.24 18.45 -11.87
N MET A 440 9.27 18.08 -11.03
CA MET A 440 7.99 18.79 -10.86
C MET A 440 7.65 18.98 -9.40
N PRO A 441 6.86 20.02 -9.03
CA PRO A 441 6.17 20.05 -7.75
C PRO A 441 5.13 18.92 -7.65
N TRP A 442 4.79 18.57 -6.41
CA TRP A 442 3.71 17.62 -6.05
C TRP A 442 2.33 18.01 -6.56
#